data_AF-A0A895AKJ8-F1
#
_entry.id   AF-A0A895AKJ8-F1
#
_cell.length_a   1.000
_cell.length_b   1.000
_cell.length_c   1.000
_cell.angle_alpha   90.00
_cell.angle_beta   90.00
_cell.angle_gamma   90.00
#
_symmetry.space_group_name_H-M   'P 1'
#
loop_
_entity.id
_entity.type
_entity.pdbx_description
1 polymer ?
#
loop_
_entity_poly.entity_id
_entity_poly.type
_entity_poly.pdbx_seq_one_letter_code
_entity_poly.pdbx_strand_id
1 'polypeptide(L)'
;MDTTVTELDGALLARLEATDRVFEVRFDALEVTDVTLRFRHDGDRVGSIYNDDGTDRTMARLTVPGDSDFIAVEVPTSFVAAIVDAATRTDRVANPERLAGYRLRVLD
;
A
#
# COMPACT_ATOMS: atom_id res chain seq x y z
N MET A 1 -15.52 -5.26 6.62
CA MET A 1 -14.39 -4.50 6.06
C MET A 1 -14.18 -5.11 4.70
N ASP A 2 -14.37 -4.30 3.66
CA ASP A 2 -14.37 -4.77 2.28
C ASP A 2 -13.16 -4.20 1.57
N THR A 3 -12.49 -5.04 0.78
CA THR A 3 -11.23 -4.68 0.13
C THR A 3 -11.33 -4.92 -1.36
N THR A 4 -10.85 -3.98 -2.16
CA THR A 4 -10.79 -4.09 -3.62
C THR A 4 -9.41 -3.68 -4.10
N VAL A 5 -8.81 -4.50 -4.95
CA VAL A 5 -7.58 -4.16 -5.68
C VAL A 5 -7.82 -4.46 -7.15
N THR A 6 -7.85 -3.44 -7.99
CA THR A 6 -8.18 -3.56 -9.41
C THR A 6 -7.36 -2.59 -10.25
N GLU A 7 -7.23 -2.86 -11.54
CA GLU A 7 -6.79 -1.85 -12.51
C GLU A 7 -7.94 -0.89 -12.81
N LEU A 8 -7.63 0.40 -12.91
CA LEU A 8 -8.54 1.49 -13.27
C LEU A 8 -7.76 2.56 -14.05
N ASP A 9 -8.17 2.85 -15.29
CA ASP A 9 -7.58 3.87 -16.17
C ASP A 9 -6.04 3.81 -16.26
N GLY A 10 -5.48 2.62 -16.41
CA GLY A 10 -4.02 2.42 -16.54
C GLY A 10 -3.23 2.47 -15.23
N ALA A 11 -3.89 2.65 -14.08
CA ALA A 11 -3.29 2.59 -12.75
C ALA A 11 -3.90 1.44 -11.93
N LEU A 12 -3.31 1.12 -10.78
CA LEU A 12 -3.94 0.28 -9.77
C LEU A 12 -4.73 1.15 -8.79
N LEU A 13 -5.92 0.70 -8.44
CA LEU A 13 -6.74 1.21 -7.35
C LEU A 13 -6.72 0.18 -6.22
N ALA A 14 -6.28 0.60 -5.04
CA ALA A 14 -6.40 -0.16 -3.81
C ALA A 14 -7.34 0.57 -2.87
N ARG A 15 -8.46 -0.09 -2.54
CA ARG A 15 -9.53 0.47 -1.72
C ARG A 15 -9.84 -0.48 -0.57
N LEU A 16 -10.00 0.09 0.61
CA LEU A 16 -10.46 -0.57 1.82
C LEU A 16 -11.57 0.27 2.43
N GLU A 17 -12.71 -0.36 2.68
CA GLU A 17 -13.89 0.26 3.28
C GLU A 17 -14.22 -0.44 4.60
N ALA A 18 -14.31 0.34 5.66
CA ALA A 18 -14.73 -0.07 6.99
C ALA A 18 -15.88 0.81 7.47
N THR A 19 -16.53 0.42 8.56
CA THR A 19 -17.74 1.09 9.06
C THR A 19 -17.54 2.57 9.40
N ASP A 20 -16.33 2.95 9.81
CA ASP A 20 -15.97 4.29 10.27
C ASP A 20 -15.01 5.04 9.34
N ARG A 21 -14.46 4.38 8.31
CA ARG A 21 -13.36 4.93 7.50
C ARG A 21 -13.24 4.26 6.13
N VAL A 22 -12.69 5.02 5.18
CA VAL A 22 -12.29 4.52 3.86
C VAL A 22 -10.83 4.88 3.63
N PHE A 23 -10.06 3.91 3.16
CA PHE A 23 -8.75 4.13 2.58
C PHE A 23 -8.82 3.82 1.10
N GLU A 24 -8.44 4.78 0.25
CA GLU A 24 -8.44 4.60 -1.19
C GLU A 24 -7.21 5.27 -1.77
N VAL A 25 -6.44 4.52 -2.56
CA VAL A 25 -5.25 5.02 -3.21
C VAL A 25 -5.19 4.51 -4.65
N ARG A 26 -4.91 5.44 -5.57
CA ARG A 26 -4.59 5.16 -6.97
C ARG A 26 -3.09 5.35 -7.18
N PHE A 27 -2.43 4.41 -7.84
CA PHE A 27 -0.99 4.45 -8.05
C PHE A 27 -0.58 3.72 -9.35
N ASP A 28 0.48 4.21 -10.00
CA ASP A 28 1.09 3.58 -11.18
C ASP A 28 2.37 2.82 -10.84
N ALA A 29 3.02 3.12 -9.71
CA ALA A 29 4.18 2.40 -9.23
C ALA A 29 4.11 2.08 -7.73
N LEU A 30 4.57 0.88 -7.38
CA LEU A 30 4.74 0.39 -6.01
C LEU A 30 6.23 0.31 -5.70
N GLU A 31 6.72 1.20 -4.85
CA GLU A 31 8.09 1.19 -4.35
C GLU A 31 8.15 0.43 -3.03
N VAL A 32 9.06 -0.53 -2.95
CA VAL A 32 9.19 -1.46 -1.83
C VAL A 32 10.42 -1.10 -1.02
N THR A 33 10.30 -1.09 0.30
CA THR A 33 11.44 -1.07 1.23
C THR A 33 11.34 -2.30 2.13
N ASP A 34 12.25 -2.44 3.09
CA ASP A 34 12.31 -3.65 3.92
C ASP A 34 11.02 -3.90 4.73
N VAL A 35 10.30 -2.84 5.11
CA VAL A 35 9.06 -2.90 5.94
C VAL A 35 7.97 -1.92 5.50
N THR A 36 8.11 -1.27 4.35
CA THR A 36 7.14 -0.26 3.87
C THR A 36 6.93 -0.38 2.38
N LEU A 37 5.66 -0.33 1.97
CA LEU A 37 5.24 -0.07 0.60
C LEU A 37 4.94 1.41 0.44
N ARG A 38 5.41 2.01 -0.65
CA ARG A 38 5.13 3.40 -1.02
C ARG A 38 4.37 3.41 -2.34
N PHE A 39 3.22 4.07 -2.33
CA PHE A 39 2.41 4.27 -3.52
C PHE A 39 2.91 5.52 -4.24
N ARG A 40 3.23 5.35 -5.52
CA ARG A 40 3.65 6.42 -6.42
C ARG A 40 2.59 6.65 -7.48
N HIS A 41 2.19 7.90 -7.67
CA HIS A 41 1.35 8.31 -8.78
C HIS A 41 1.99 9.50 -9.50
N ASP A 42 2.20 9.40 -10.81
CA ASP A 42 2.90 10.41 -11.62
C ASP A 42 4.27 10.84 -11.03
N GLY A 43 4.97 9.89 -10.41
CA GLY A 43 6.27 10.10 -9.74
C GLY A 43 6.18 10.58 -8.28
N ASP A 44 5.05 11.13 -7.86
CA ASP A 44 4.83 11.63 -6.50
C ASP A 44 4.41 10.52 -5.54
N ARG A 45 4.85 10.60 -4.29
CA ARG A 45 4.38 9.69 -3.24
C ARG A 45 2.99 10.13 -2.79
N VAL A 46 1.99 9.28 -3.03
CA VAL A 46 0.58 9.51 -2.67
C VAL A 46 0.14 8.72 -1.44
N GLY A 47 0.95 7.78 -0.97
CA GLY A 47 0.65 7.04 0.24
C GLY A 47 1.71 6.01 0.61
N SER A 48 1.46 5.28 1.68
CA SER A 48 2.29 4.15 2.09
C SER A 48 1.54 3.18 2.99
N ILE A 49 1.97 1.92 2.96
CA ILE A 49 1.66 0.91 3.96
C ILE A 49 2.94 0.59 4.71
N TYR A 50 2.93 0.63 6.03
CA TYR A 50 4.09 0.34 6.87
C TYR A 50 3.68 -0.53 8.07
N ASN A 51 4.63 -1.31 8.59
CA ASN A 51 4.45 -2.02 9.85
C ASN A 51 4.67 -1.03 11.02
N ASP A 52 3.72 -0.96 11.94
CA ASP A 52 3.78 -0.05 13.08
C ASP A 52 4.75 -0.59 14.14
N ASP A 53 5.83 0.16 14.38
CA ASP A 53 6.98 -0.29 15.14
C ASP A 53 6.59 -0.80 16.54
N GLY A 54 7.06 -2.00 16.88
CA GLY A 54 6.71 -2.67 18.13
C GLY A 54 5.34 -3.36 18.14
N THR A 55 4.65 -3.48 16.99
CA THR A 55 3.37 -4.19 16.86
C THR A 55 3.33 -5.10 15.64
N ASP A 56 2.38 -6.04 15.61
CA ASP A 56 2.08 -6.85 14.42
C ASP A 56 1.12 -6.13 13.45
N ARG A 57 0.85 -4.83 13.66
CA ARG A 57 -0.17 -4.09 12.92
C ARG A 57 0.42 -3.49 11.65
N THR A 58 -0.30 -3.65 10.55
CA THR A 58 0.02 -2.99 9.30
C THR A 58 -0.88 -1.77 9.12
N MET A 59 -0.26 -0.61 8.91
CA MET A 59 -0.91 0.69 8.87
C MET A 59 -0.78 1.32 7.49
N ALA A 60 -1.89 1.82 6.96
CA ALA A 60 -1.95 2.53 5.69
C ALA A 60 -2.18 4.03 5.91
N ARG A 61 -1.46 4.85 5.14
CA ARG A 61 -1.51 6.31 5.17
C ARG A 61 -1.59 6.88 3.76
N LEU A 62 -2.36 7.97 3.61
CA LEU A 62 -2.29 8.83 2.43
C LEU A 62 -1.30 9.98 2.65
N THR A 63 -0.59 10.35 1.60
CA THR A 63 0.33 11.50 1.61
C THR A 63 -0.38 12.68 0.97
N VAL A 64 -0.67 13.70 1.77
CA VAL A 64 -1.27 14.96 1.29
C VAL A 64 -0.21 16.06 1.37
N PRO A 65 0.06 16.80 0.28
CA PRO A 65 1.02 17.90 0.31
C PRO A 65 0.66 18.97 1.35
N GLY A 66 1.61 19.34 2.21
CA GLY A 66 1.44 20.40 3.19
C GLY A 66 0.73 20.00 4.49
N ASP A 67 0.33 18.73 4.62
CA ASP A 67 -0.34 18.24 5.83
C ASP A 67 0.66 17.66 6.83
N SER A 68 0.68 18.23 8.04
CA SER A 68 1.44 17.71 9.17
C SER A 68 0.65 16.71 10.02
N ASP A 69 -0.67 16.69 9.87
CA ASP A 69 -1.53 15.80 10.64
C ASP A 69 -1.49 14.39 10.06
N PHE A 70 -1.46 13.41 10.97
CA PHE A 70 -1.27 12.01 10.64
C PHE A 70 -2.57 11.25 10.89
N ILE A 71 -3.18 10.77 9.80
CA ILE A 71 -4.27 9.80 9.84
C ILE A 71 -3.77 8.54 9.14
N ALA A 72 -3.65 7.46 9.91
CA ALA A 72 -3.44 6.12 9.36
C ALA A 72 -4.54 5.18 9.82
N VAL A 73 -4.83 4.22 8.96
CA VAL A 73 -5.80 3.18 9.23
C VAL A 73 -5.09 1.84 9.29
N GLU A 74 -5.49 1.00 10.24
CA GLU A 74 -5.06 -0.40 10.22
C GLU A 74 -5.68 -1.09 9.00
N VAL A 75 -4.86 -1.88 8.31
CA VAL A 75 -5.26 -2.67 7.15
C VAL A 75 -4.91 -4.16 7.35
N PRO A 76 -5.76 -5.09 6.88
CA PRO A 76 -5.45 -6.52 6.97
C PRO A 76 -4.24 -6.89 6.10
N THR A 77 -3.40 -7.80 6.58
CA THR A 77 -2.26 -8.34 5.81
C THR A 77 -2.70 -8.96 4.48
N SER A 78 -3.90 -9.56 4.41
CA SER A 78 -4.47 -10.09 3.16
C SER A 78 -4.71 -9.01 2.10
N PHE A 79 -5.07 -7.79 2.51
CA PHE A 79 -5.19 -6.65 1.60
C PHE A 79 -3.83 -6.22 1.06
N VAL A 80 -2.82 -6.19 1.93
CA VAL A 80 -1.43 -5.87 1.56
C VAL A 80 -0.88 -6.90 0.57
N ALA A 81 -1.14 -8.19 0.79
CA ALA A 81 -0.78 -9.25 -0.14
C ALA A 81 -1.46 -9.06 -1.51
N ALA A 82 -2.76 -8.74 -1.54
CA ALA A 82 -3.48 -8.48 -2.79
C ALA A 82 -2.91 -7.30 -3.58
N ILE A 83 -2.47 -6.22 -2.90
CA ILE A 83 -1.78 -5.08 -3.52
C ILE A 83 -0.46 -5.53 -4.16
N VAL A 84 0.37 -6.25 -3.41
CA VAL A 84 1.68 -6.73 -3.88
C VAL A 84 1.51 -7.66 -5.09
N ASP A 85 0.54 -8.56 -5.04
CA ASP A 85 0.29 -9.51 -6.12
C ASP A 85 -0.26 -8.82 -7.38
N ALA A 86 -1.15 -7.84 -7.22
CA ALA A 86 -1.64 -7.04 -8.34
C ALA A 86 -0.53 -6.20 -8.99
N ALA A 87 0.31 -5.54 -8.17
CA ALA A 87 1.44 -4.77 -8.66
C ALA A 87 2.48 -5.66 -9.37
N THR A 88 2.77 -6.83 -8.82
CA THR A 88 3.69 -7.81 -9.44
C THR A 88 3.14 -8.31 -10.78
N ARG A 89 1.87 -8.71 -10.82
CA ARG A 89 1.22 -9.26 -12.03
C ARG A 89 1.18 -8.25 -13.18
N THR A 90 1.14 -6.97 -12.85
CA THR A 90 1.00 -5.89 -13.82
C THR A 90 2.29 -5.09 -14.04
N ASP A 91 3.43 -5.61 -13.56
CA ASP A 91 4.76 -5.01 -13.73
C ASP A 91 4.88 -3.57 -13.21
N ARG A 92 4.19 -3.27 -12.10
CA ARG A 92 4.16 -1.95 -11.46
C ARG A 92 5.07 -1.85 -10.23
N VAL A 93 5.89 -2.85 -9.98
CA VAL A 93 6.82 -2.83 -8.83
C VAL A 93 8.12 -2.16 -9.28
N ALA A 94 8.44 -1.00 -8.71
CA ALA A 94 9.57 -0.20 -9.14
C ALA A 94 10.93 -0.86 -8.88
N ASN A 95 11.00 -1.72 -7.86
CA ASN A 95 12.22 -2.37 -7.38
C ASN A 95 11.93 -3.81 -6.91
N PRO A 96 11.64 -4.72 -7.86
CA PRO A 96 11.12 -6.06 -7.57
C PRO A 96 12.08 -6.94 -6.76
N GLU A 97 13.38 -6.65 -6.79
CA GLU A 97 14.39 -7.37 -6.01
C GLU A 97 14.18 -7.29 -4.50
N ARG A 98 13.44 -6.28 -4.01
CA ARG A 98 13.13 -6.11 -2.59
C ARG A 98 11.88 -6.85 -2.12
N LEU A 99 11.05 -7.34 -3.04
CA LEU A 99 9.78 -7.98 -2.69
C LEU A 99 9.95 -9.23 -1.83
N ALA A 100 10.94 -10.06 -2.14
CA ALA A 100 11.18 -11.29 -1.37
C ALA A 100 11.45 -10.97 0.11
N GLY A 101 12.27 -9.94 0.37
CA GLY A 101 12.59 -9.50 1.72
C GLY A 101 11.41 -8.85 2.44
N TYR A 102 10.54 -8.14 1.72
CA TYR A 102 9.32 -7.56 2.28
C TYR A 102 8.29 -8.63 2.65
N ARG A 103 8.03 -9.59 1.73
CA ARG A 103 7.08 -10.69 1.97
C ARG A 103 7.43 -11.46 3.23
N LEU A 104 8.70 -11.87 3.37
CA LEU A 104 9.19 -12.63 4.53
C LEU A 104 9.09 -11.87 5.87
N ARG A 105 9.07 -10.53 5.85
CA ARG A 105 9.05 -9.72 7.08
C ARG A 105 7.65 -9.24 7.48
N VAL A 106 6.75 -9.10 6.50
CA VAL A 106 5.46 -8.42 6.71
C VAL A 106 4.26 -9.30 6.36
N LEU A 107 4.43 -10.27 5.46
CA LEU A 107 3.31 -11.10 4.96
C LEU A 107 3.38 -12.57 5.39
N ASP A 108 4.53 -13.07 5.84
CA ASP A 108 4.71 -14.40 6.44
C ASP A 108 4.28 -14.45 7.91
#